data_AF-A0AAD9IEH2-F1
#
_entry.id   AF-A0AAD9IEH2-F1
#
_cell.length_a   1.000
_cell.length_b   1.000
_cell.length_c   1.000
_cell.angle_alpha   90.00
_cell.angle_beta   90.00
_cell.angle_gamma   90.00
#
_symmetry.space_group_name_H-M   'P 1'
#
loop_
_entity.id
_entity.type
_entity.pdbx_description
1 polymer ?
#
loop_
_entity_poly.entity_id
_entity_poly.type
_entity_poly.pdbx_seq_one_letter_code
_entity_poly.pdbx_strand_id
1 'polypeptide(L)'
;MPSCSPIGKSIKVITLSSAQNQNADDEDRPVVRPTGAVTLFNPDGSPAGILHASTLTAFRTALASLCLVQKRNRVHTVTVFGSGEQAYWHVRLALLLRGSTVRHVNVINRRFSPSCKALLKRFHGVPADMKTCEGWNQCAFSILTPSHGEYARLLREQPTQLADLAKKYTSIG
;
A
#
# COMPACT_ATOMS: atom_id res chain seq x y z
N MET A 1 -15.26 -8.18 -13.17
CA MET A 1 -15.51 -6.71 -13.25
C MET A 1 -15.21 -6.23 -14.68
N PRO A 2 -16.20 -6.26 -15.59
CA PRO A 2 -16.04 -5.77 -16.97
C PRO A 2 -16.16 -4.25 -17.07
N SER A 3 -15.57 -3.66 -18.11
CA SER A 3 -15.71 -2.25 -18.50
C SER A 3 -15.59 -2.11 -20.02
N CYS A 4 -16.37 -1.22 -20.63
CA CYS A 4 -16.46 -1.04 -22.08
C CYS A 4 -16.36 0.44 -22.43
N SER A 5 -15.64 0.75 -23.52
CA SER A 5 -15.53 2.09 -24.12
C SER A 5 -15.47 1.96 -25.65
N PRO A 6 -15.71 3.05 -26.42
CA PRO A 6 -15.63 3.01 -27.88
C PRO A 6 -14.26 2.57 -28.41
N ILE A 7 -13.19 2.82 -27.64
CA ILE A 7 -11.80 2.52 -28.01
C ILE A 7 -11.31 1.16 -27.51
N GLY A 8 -12.11 0.41 -26.76
CA GLY A 8 -11.71 -0.90 -26.27
C GLY A 8 -12.55 -1.42 -25.09
N LYS A 9 -12.39 -2.71 -24.81
CA LYS A 9 -13.11 -3.41 -23.73
C LYS A 9 -12.10 -4.04 -22.79
N SER A 10 -12.46 -4.19 -21.52
CA SER A 10 -11.60 -4.85 -20.55
C SER A 10 -12.39 -5.63 -19.52
N ILE A 11 -11.78 -6.70 -18.99
CA ILE A 11 -12.36 -7.50 -17.92
C ILE A 11 -11.28 -7.73 -16.87
N LYS A 12 -11.60 -7.35 -15.63
CA LYS A 12 -10.78 -7.70 -14.46
C LYS A 12 -11.41 -8.86 -13.70
N VAL A 13 -10.64 -9.92 -13.51
CA VAL A 13 -10.96 -11.07 -12.66
C VAL A 13 -10.04 -11.01 -11.45
N ILE A 14 -10.61 -11.02 -10.24
CA ILE A 14 -9.86 -11.03 -8.97
C ILE A 14 -10.34 -12.22 -8.15
N THR A 15 -9.41 -12.98 -7.61
CA THR A 15 -9.65 -13.99 -6.59
C THR A 15 -9.45 -13.37 -5.22
N LEU A 16 -10.39 -13.59 -4.33
CA LEU A 16 -10.27 -13.25 -2.92
C LEU A 16 -9.97 -14.53 -2.16
N SER A 17 -8.82 -14.59 -1.50
CA SER A 17 -8.50 -15.67 -0.58
C SER A 17 -9.32 -15.48 0.69
N SER A 18 -9.96 -16.54 1.17
CA SER A 18 -10.73 -16.52 2.42
C SER A 18 -9.84 -16.06 3.60
N ALA A 19 -10.41 -15.24 4.49
CA ALA A 19 -9.71 -14.72 5.67
C ALA A 19 -9.20 -15.85 6.60
N GLN A 20 -9.84 -17.03 6.57
CA GLN A 20 -9.41 -18.22 7.32
C GLN A 20 -8.01 -18.71 6.93
N ASN A 21 -7.54 -18.47 5.70
CA ASN A 21 -6.20 -18.86 5.26
C ASN A 21 -5.08 -17.92 5.75
N GLN A 22 -5.40 -16.82 6.44
CA GLN A 22 -4.41 -15.93 7.05
C GLN A 22 -4.16 -16.22 8.53
N ASN A 23 -4.95 -17.12 9.14
CA ASN A 23 -4.95 -17.41 10.58
C ASN A 23 -4.35 -18.78 10.94
N ALA A 24 -3.78 -19.52 9.98
CA ALA A 24 -3.07 -20.75 10.29
C ALA A 24 -1.60 -20.41 10.57
N ASP A 25 -1.14 -20.64 11.79
CA ASP A 25 0.28 -20.69 12.19
C ASP A 25 1.03 -21.89 11.55
N ASP A 26 0.66 -22.22 10.31
CA ASP A 26 1.21 -23.30 9.51
C ASP A 26 2.25 -22.64 8.59
N GLU A 27 3.53 -22.62 9.02
CA GLU A 27 4.64 -21.97 8.30
C GLU A 27 4.80 -22.44 6.85
N ASP A 28 4.17 -23.57 6.49
CA ASP A 28 4.30 -24.23 5.19
C ASP A 28 3.17 -23.89 4.19
N ARG A 29 2.10 -23.18 4.61
CA ARG A 29 1.05 -22.75 3.67
C ARG A 29 1.39 -21.42 3.00
N PRO A 30 1.42 -21.36 1.65
CA PRO A 30 1.65 -20.10 0.96
C PRO A 30 0.51 -19.13 1.26
N VAL A 31 0.84 -17.97 1.85
CA VAL A 31 -0.13 -16.88 2.05
C VAL A 31 -0.65 -16.43 0.70
N VAL A 32 -1.83 -16.91 0.31
CA VAL A 32 -2.46 -16.55 -0.95
C VAL A 32 -3.01 -15.14 -0.81
N ARG A 33 -2.31 -14.15 -1.36
CA ARG A 33 -2.83 -12.78 -1.47
C ARG A 33 -3.89 -12.74 -2.56
N PRO A 34 -4.91 -11.85 -2.45
CA PRO A 34 -5.83 -11.61 -3.56
C PRO A 34 -5.05 -11.35 -4.85
N THR A 35 -5.28 -12.19 -5.85
CA THR A 35 -4.58 -12.14 -7.13
C THR A 35 -5.60 -12.09 -8.27
N GLY A 36 -5.13 -11.92 -9.50
CA GLY A 36 -6.02 -11.88 -10.64
C GLY A 36 -5.36 -11.36 -11.90
N ALA A 37 -6.17 -11.25 -12.95
CA ALA A 37 -5.76 -10.78 -14.26
C ALA A 37 -6.71 -9.69 -14.78
N VAL A 38 -6.15 -8.78 -15.56
CA VAL A 38 -6.89 -7.81 -16.37
C VAL A 38 -6.63 -8.16 -17.83
N THR A 39 -7.68 -8.54 -18.55
CA THR A 39 -7.63 -8.79 -19.99
C THR A 39 -8.14 -7.55 -20.71
N LEU A 40 -7.38 -7.11 -21.71
CA LEU A 40 -7.70 -6.00 -22.60
C LEU A 40 -8.12 -6.54 -23.96
N PHE A 41 -9.11 -5.92 -24.57
CA PHE A 41 -9.65 -6.27 -25.88
C PHE A 41 -9.75 -5.02 -26.74
N ASN A 42 -9.49 -5.19 -28.04
CA ASN A 42 -9.69 -4.18 -29.05
C ASN A 42 -11.20 -3.88 -29.26
N PRO A 43 -11.56 -2.79 -29.97
CA PRO A 43 -12.95 -2.47 -30.28
C PRO A 43 -13.71 -3.59 -31.00
N ASP A 44 -13.03 -4.36 -31.84
CA ASP A 44 -13.56 -5.52 -32.57
C ASP A 44 -13.75 -6.78 -31.68
N GLY A 45 -13.27 -6.75 -30.44
CA GLY A 45 -13.33 -7.86 -29.50
C GLY A 45 -12.13 -8.81 -29.53
N SER A 46 -11.13 -8.56 -30.39
CA SER A 46 -9.90 -9.35 -30.39
C SER A 46 -9.07 -9.09 -29.11
N PRO A 47 -8.41 -10.11 -28.53
CA PRO A 47 -7.62 -9.93 -27.32
C PRO A 47 -6.37 -9.10 -27.62
N ALA A 48 -6.19 -8.00 -26.88
CA ALA A 48 -5.03 -7.12 -27.00
C ALA A 48 -3.91 -7.50 -26.04
N GLY A 49 -4.25 -7.99 -24.84
CA GLY A 49 -3.24 -8.41 -23.86
C GLY A 49 -3.81 -8.78 -22.49
N ILE A 50 -2.95 -9.37 -21.66
CA ILE A 50 -3.28 -9.79 -20.29
C ILE A 50 -2.23 -9.19 -19.33
N LEU A 51 -2.70 -8.60 -18.24
CA LEU A 51 -1.87 -7.96 -17.22
C LEU A 51 -2.17 -8.53 -15.84
N HIS A 52 -1.16 -8.58 -14.98
CA HIS A 52 -1.34 -8.96 -13.58
C HIS A 52 -2.15 -7.89 -12.83
N ALA A 53 -3.25 -8.30 -12.18
CA ALA A 53 -4.21 -7.34 -11.65
C ALA A 53 -3.79 -6.71 -10.31
N SER A 54 -2.84 -7.30 -9.57
CA SER A 54 -2.49 -6.80 -8.23
C SER A 54 -1.93 -5.39 -8.26
N THR A 55 -0.89 -5.15 -9.07
CA THR A 55 -0.19 -3.87 -9.18
C THR A 55 -1.11 -2.81 -9.77
N LEU A 56 -1.82 -3.13 -10.86
CA LEU A 56 -2.73 -2.19 -11.50
C LEU A 56 -3.91 -1.81 -10.59
N THR A 57 -4.45 -2.79 -9.84
CA THR A 57 -5.52 -2.52 -8.88
C THR A 57 -5.02 -1.68 -7.70
N ALA A 58 -3.82 -1.93 -7.20
CA ALA A 58 -3.22 -1.12 -6.14
C ALA A 58 -2.93 0.31 -6.57
N PHE A 59 -2.32 0.46 -7.74
CA PHE A 59 -2.00 1.76 -8.31
C PHE A 59 -3.25 2.62 -8.54
N ARG A 60 -4.28 2.08 -9.20
CA ARG A 60 -5.50 2.85 -9.50
C ARG A 60 -6.29 3.23 -8.24
N THR A 61 -6.32 2.36 -7.23
CA THR A 61 -6.96 2.66 -5.93
C THR A 61 -6.20 3.76 -5.21
N ALA A 62 -4.87 3.69 -5.22
CA ALA A 62 -4.02 4.71 -4.64
C ALA A 62 -4.17 6.06 -5.36
N LEU A 63 -4.28 6.08 -6.70
CA LEU A 63 -4.59 7.30 -7.47
C LEU A 63 -5.95 7.89 -7.09
N ALA A 64 -6.99 7.07 -6.95
CA ALA A 64 -8.29 7.55 -6.54
C ALA A 64 -8.25 8.18 -5.13
N SER A 65 -7.52 7.57 -4.18
CA SER A 65 -7.30 8.15 -2.86
C SER A 65 -6.42 9.41 -2.90
N LEU A 66 -5.49 9.49 -3.85
CA LEU A 66 -4.62 10.65 -4.03
C LEU A 66 -5.42 11.92 -4.39
N CYS A 67 -6.56 11.80 -5.07
CA CYS A 67 -7.47 12.92 -5.32
C CYS A 67 -7.91 13.65 -4.03
N LEU A 68 -8.03 12.92 -2.91
CA LEU A 68 -8.34 13.51 -1.60
C LEU A 68 -7.10 14.17 -0.97
N VAL A 69 -5.92 13.58 -1.17
CA VAL A 69 -4.65 14.14 -0.71
C VAL A 69 -4.31 15.43 -1.46
N GLN A 70 -4.65 15.52 -2.75
CA GLN A 70 -4.44 16.71 -3.57
C GLN A 70 -5.14 17.94 -3.01
N LYS A 71 -6.31 17.77 -2.38
CA LYS A 71 -7.05 18.86 -1.73
C LYS A 71 -6.40 19.35 -0.42
N ARG A 72 -5.38 18.65 0.09
CA ARG A 72 -4.63 19.06 1.28
C ARG A 72 -3.40 19.88 0.88
N ASN A 73 -3.26 21.05 1.53
CA ASN A 73 -2.13 21.96 1.30
C ASN A 73 -0.81 21.40 1.85
N ARG A 74 -0.86 20.75 3.01
CA ARG A 74 0.31 20.16 3.67
C ARG A 74 -0.04 18.80 4.26
N VAL A 75 0.85 17.84 4.06
CA VAL A 75 0.78 16.51 4.68
C VAL A 75 2.13 16.26 5.32
N HIS A 76 2.16 16.22 6.65
CA HIS A 76 3.41 16.02 7.41
C HIS A 76 3.69 14.54 7.69
N THR A 77 2.64 13.77 7.97
CA THR A 77 2.74 12.37 8.35
C THR A 77 1.81 11.53 7.49
N VAL A 78 2.32 10.43 6.95
CA VAL A 78 1.54 9.42 6.22
C VAL A 78 1.56 8.12 7.03
N THR A 79 0.41 7.71 7.53
CA THR A 79 0.26 6.43 8.24
C THR A 79 -0.49 5.44 7.36
N VAL A 80 0.07 4.25 7.17
CA VAL A 80 -0.56 3.15 6.42
C VAL A 80 -0.65 1.90 7.26
N PHE A 81 -1.76 1.17 7.12
CA PHE A 81 -2.00 -0.11 7.79
C PHE A 81 -1.75 -1.25 6.80
N GLY A 82 -0.86 -2.17 7.15
CA GLY A 82 -0.38 -3.25 6.31
C GLY A 82 0.84 -2.86 5.45
N SER A 83 1.52 -3.88 4.92
CA SER A 83 2.77 -3.74 4.15
C SER A 83 2.69 -4.35 2.74
N GLY A 84 1.48 -4.40 2.16
CA GLY A 84 1.24 -4.94 0.82
C GLY A 84 1.40 -3.93 -0.32
N GLU A 85 1.05 -4.36 -1.53
CA GLU A 85 1.16 -3.53 -2.74
C GLU A 85 0.29 -2.26 -2.69
N GLN A 86 -0.89 -2.35 -2.06
CA GLN A 86 -1.74 -1.17 -1.79
C GLN A 86 -0.97 -0.13 -0.97
N ALA A 87 -0.41 -0.53 0.19
CA ALA A 87 0.34 0.36 1.07
C ALA A 87 1.53 1.00 0.34
N TYR A 88 2.26 0.23 -0.46
CA TYR A 88 3.34 0.76 -1.28
C TYR A 88 2.86 1.89 -2.22
N TRP A 89 1.82 1.66 -3.04
CA TRP A 89 1.36 2.67 -4.00
C TRP A 89 0.75 3.90 -3.33
N HIS A 90 0.02 3.71 -2.22
CA HIS A 90 -0.50 4.83 -1.43
C HIS A 90 0.63 5.73 -0.91
N VAL A 91 1.67 5.15 -0.30
CA VAL A 91 2.83 5.91 0.17
C VAL A 91 3.58 6.54 -1.00
N ARG A 92 3.88 5.77 -2.06
CA ARG A 92 4.64 6.25 -3.22
C ARG A 92 3.99 7.46 -3.89
N LEU A 93 2.69 7.39 -4.14
CA LEU A 93 1.94 8.48 -4.76
C LEU A 93 1.79 9.70 -3.82
N ALA A 94 1.61 9.47 -2.52
CA ALA A 94 1.60 10.56 -1.55
C ALA A 94 2.95 11.30 -1.50
N LEU A 95 4.07 10.57 -1.54
CA LEU A 95 5.42 11.15 -1.61
C LEU A 95 5.66 11.85 -2.95
N LEU A 96 5.17 11.33 -4.07
CA LEU A 96 5.26 12.02 -5.36
C LEU A 96 4.51 13.35 -5.35
N LEU A 97 3.32 13.40 -4.75
CA LEU A 97 2.47 14.59 -4.78
C LEU A 97 2.83 15.64 -3.70
N ARG A 98 3.33 15.19 -2.55
CA ARG A 98 3.54 16.02 -1.34
C ARG A 98 4.88 15.74 -0.64
N GLY A 99 5.85 15.15 -1.32
CA GLY A 99 7.13 14.75 -0.71
C GLY A 99 7.81 15.88 0.05
N SER A 100 7.79 17.10 -0.51
CA SER A 100 8.34 18.31 0.12
C SER A 100 7.77 18.64 1.51
N THR A 101 6.54 18.21 1.82
CA THR A 101 5.91 18.45 3.13
C THR A 101 5.92 17.23 4.05
N VAL A 102 6.04 16.02 3.48
CA VAL A 102 6.04 14.78 4.26
C VAL A 102 7.37 14.63 5.00
N ARG A 103 7.31 14.31 6.29
CA ARG A 103 8.47 14.07 7.16
C ARG A 103 8.48 12.67 7.74
N HIS A 104 7.30 12.07 7.94
CA HIS A 104 7.18 10.75 8.54
C HIS A 104 6.25 9.85 7.73
N VAL A 105 6.70 8.63 7.44
CA VAL A 105 5.87 7.54 6.94
C VAL A 105 5.86 6.43 7.98
N ASN A 106 4.69 6.13 8.52
CA ASN A 106 4.49 5.12 9.55
C ASN A 106 3.75 3.92 8.94
N VAL A 107 4.38 2.75 8.95
CA VAL A 107 3.78 1.50 8.47
C VAL A 107 3.37 0.66 9.68
N ILE A 108 2.08 0.50 9.90
CA ILE A 108 1.53 -0.27 11.02
C ILE A 108 1.20 -1.67 10.53
N ASN A 109 1.80 -2.70 11.15
CA ASN A 109 1.52 -4.09 10.80
C ASN A 109 1.32 -4.94 12.05
N ARG A 110 0.58 -6.05 11.94
CA ARG A 110 0.34 -6.94 13.10
C ARG A 110 1.59 -7.70 13.53
N ARG A 111 2.41 -8.11 12.56
CA ARG A 111 3.67 -8.83 12.76
C ARG A 111 4.75 -8.20 11.87
N PHE A 112 6.02 -8.32 12.28
CA PHE A 112 7.13 -7.93 11.42
C PHE A 112 7.36 -9.00 10.36
N SER A 113 6.76 -8.82 9.18
CA SER A 113 6.74 -9.81 8.11
C SER A 113 7.81 -9.54 7.04
N PRO A 114 8.15 -10.53 6.19
CA PRO A 114 9.00 -10.30 5.01
C PRO A 114 8.50 -9.16 4.10
N SER A 115 7.18 -8.95 4.01
CA SER A 115 6.62 -7.84 3.23
C SER A 115 6.92 -6.46 3.81
N CYS A 116 7.03 -6.33 5.14
CA CYS A 116 7.51 -5.09 5.77
C CYS A 116 8.93 -4.75 5.32
N LYS A 117 9.83 -5.74 5.38
CA LYS A 117 11.22 -5.60 4.91
C LYS A 117 11.28 -5.25 3.43
N ALA A 118 10.50 -5.94 2.60
CA ALA A 118 10.45 -5.69 1.16
C ALA A 118 9.95 -4.27 0.82
N LEU A 119 8.93 -3.78 1.53
CA LEU A 119 8.42 -2.43 1.36
C LEU A 119 9.49 -1.38 1.69
N LEU A 120 10.18 -1.51 2.82
CA LEU A 120 11.27 -0.60 3.18
C LEU A 120 12.41 -0.67 2.17
N LYS A 121 12.81 -1.88 1.75
CA LYS A 121 13.86 -2.06 0.74
C LYS A 121 13.53 -1.32 -0.56
N ARG A 122 12.26 -1.32 -0.99
CA ARG A 122 11.81 -0.57 -2.18
C ARG A 122 12.00 0.94 -2.01
N PHE A 123 11.66 1.52 -0.86
CA PHE A 123 11.83 2.96 -0.63
C PHE A 123 13.28 3.37 -0.40
N HIS A 124 14.05 2.57 0.35
CA HIS A 124 15.47 2.82 0.55
C HIS A 124 16.27 2.66 -0.75
N GLY A 125 15.89 1.71 -1.61
CA GLY A 125 16.50 1.49 -2.92
C GLY A 125 16.20 2.57 -3.97
N VAL A 126 15.32 3.54 -3.69
CA VAL A 126 15.14 4.69 -4.60
C VAL A 126 16.40 5.57 -4.57
N PRO A 127 16.96 5.95 -5.73
CA PRO A 127 18.12 6.84 -5.84
C PRO A 127 17.95 8.18 -5.09
N ALA A 128 19.05 8.72 -4.55
CA ALA A 128 19.02 9.92 -3.70
C ALA A 128 18.67 11.22 -4.46
N ASP A 129 19.09 11.29 -5.72
CA ASP A 129 18.71 12.35 -6.68
C ASP A 129 17.20 12.36 -6.91
N MET A 130 16.58 11.19 -7.11
CA MET A 130 15.13 11.07 -7.27
C MET A 130 14.39 11.48 -5.99
N LYS A 131 14.87 11.05 -4.81
CA LYS A 131 14.31 11.48 -3.50
C LYS A 131 14.37 12.99 -3.32
N THR A 132 15.43 13.62 -3.78
CA THR A 132 15.63 15.07 -3.68
C THR A 132 14.72 15.81 -4.65
N CYS A 133 14.64 15.35 -5.91
CA CYS A 133 13.75 15.90 -6.93
C CYS A 133 12.27 15.85 -6.49
N GLU A 134 11.88 14.76 -5.81
CA GLU A 134 10.52 14.57 -5.31
C GLU A 134 10.31 15.17 -3.91
N GLY A 135 11.36 15.70 -3.28
CA GLY A 135 11.30 16.47 -2.04
C GLY A 135 11.18 15.66 -0.74
N TRP A 136 11.35 14.34 -0.76
CA TRP A 136 11.21 13.48 0.43
C TRP A 136 12.52 12.85 0.91
N ASN A 137 13.67 13.38 0.52
CA ASN A 137 14.99 12.95 1.01
C ASN A 137 15.13 12.94 2.54
N GLN A 138 14.44 13.84 3.24
CA GLN A 138 14.41 13.94 4.71
C GLN A 138 13.27 13.14 5.36
N CYS A 139 12.48 12.39 4.58
CA CYS A 139 11.37 11.62 5.11
C CYS A 139 11.85 10.37 5.85
N ALA A 140 11.51 10.26 7.13
CA ALA A 140 11.80 9.09 7.96
C ALA A 140 10.71 8.02 7.78
N PHE A 141 11.13 6.76 7.66
CA PHE A 141 10.23 5.60 7.60
C PHE A 141 10.30 4.84 8.92
N SER A 142 9.14 4.56 9.51
CA SER A 142 9.02 3.76 10.73
C SER A 142 8.09 2.58 10.51
N ILE A 143 8.35 1.47 11.20
CA ILE A 143 7.46 0.31 11.25
C ILE A 143 6.98 0.11 12.68
N LEU A 144 5.67 0.02 12.84
CA LEU A 144 5.00 -0.17 14.11
C LEU A 144 4.37 -1.55 14.14
N THR A 145 4.95 -2.44 14.95
CA THR A 145 4.44 -3.78 15.21
C THR A 145 4.38 -4.02 16.72
N PRO A 146 3.30 -4.62 17.26
CA PRO A 146 3.13 -4.86 18.70
C PRO A 146 4.28 -5.63 19.36
N SER A 147 4.92 -6.54 18.63
CA SER A 147 6.05 -7.35 19.09
C SER A 147 7.37 -6.59 19.18
N HIS A 148 7.43 -5.32 18.78
CA HIS A 148 8.62 -4.49 18.86
C HIS A 148 8.55 -3.60 20.11
N GLY A 149 9.60 -3.60 20.94
CA GLY A 149 9.60 -2.88 22.23
C GLY A 149 9.30 -1.38 22.16
N GLU A 150 9.60 -0.75 21.02
CA GLU A 150 9.30 0.66 20.75
C GLU A 150 7.82 0.95 20.44
N TYR A 151 6.97 -0.07 20.24
CA TYR A 151 5.57 0.11 19.82
C TYR A 151 4.78 1.01 20.77
N ALA A 152 4.87 0.77 22.08
CA ALA A 152 4.17 1.56 23.07
C ALA A 152 4.67 3.01 23.16
N ARG A 153 5.92 3.28 22.78
CA ARG A 153 6.50 4.63 22.74
C ARG A 153 6.02 5.38 21.49
N LEU A 154 6.22 4.78 20.33
CA LEU A 154 5.85 5.38 19.04
C LEU A 154 4.32 5.54 18.88
N LEU A 155 3.53 4.68 19.54
CA LEU A 155 2.08 4.83 19.60
C LEU A 155 1.65 6.04 20.44
N ARG A 156 2.38 6.36 21.52
CA ARG A 156 2.14 7.56 22.35
C ARG A 156 2.50 8.86 21.63
N GLU A 157 3.41 8.79 20.66
CA GLU A 157 3.77 9.92 19.80
C GLU A 157 2.71 10.18 18.70
N GLN A 158 1.74 9.27 18.52
CA GLN A 158 0.64 9.47 17.58
C GLN A 158 -0.58 10.14 18.24
N PRO A 159 -1.39 10.90 17.46
CA PRO A 159 -2.68 11.39 17.90
C PRO A 159 -3.55 10.27 18.48
N THR A 160 -4.28 10.53 19.56
CA THR A 160 -5.07 9.52 20.30
C THR A 160 -5.95 8.65 19.40
N GLN A 161 -6.63 9.26 18.43
CA GLN A 161 -7.48 8.55 17.47
C GLN A 161 -6.70 7.53 16.61
N LEU A 162 -5.49 7.89 16.18
CA LEU A 162 -4.61 6.99 15.42
C LEU A 162 -4.05 5.88 16.32
N ALA A 163 -3.72 6.21 17.56
CA ALA A 163 -3.28 5.22 18.55
C ALA A 163 -4.36 4.16 18.80
N ASP A 164 -5.63 4.57 18.92
CA ASP A 164 -6.74 3.64 19.15
C ASP A 164 -7.05 2.78 17.91
N LEU A 165 -6.97 3.37 16.71
CA LEU A 165 -7.06 2.63 15.45
C LEU A 165 -5.94 1.59 15.31
N ALA A 166 -4.71 1.97 15.66
CA ALA A 166 -3.57 1.07 15.64
C ALA A 166 -3.73 -0.08 16.63
N LYS A 167 -4.13 0.20 17.88
CA LYS A 167 -4.46 -0.84 18.87
C LYS A 167 -5.52 -1.79 18.32
N LYS A 168 -6.63 -1.26 17.81
CA LYS A 168 -7.72 -2.06 17.24
C LYS A 168 -7.25 -2.91 16.05
N TYR A 169 -6.46 -2.33 15.15
CA TYR A 169 -5.92 -3.06 14.00
C TYR A 169 -4.99 -4.21 14.42
N THR A 170 -4.21 -3.98 15.48
CA THR A 170 -3.26 -4.97 16.00
C THR A 170 -3.90 -6.03 16.91
N SER A 171 -5.06 -5.75 17.51
CA SER A 171 -5.77 -6.67 18.40
C SER A 171 -6.70 -7.66 17.67
N ILE A 172 -6.99 -7.46 16.38
CA ILE A 172 -7.76 -8.41 15.55
C ILE A 172 -6.82 -9.51 15.03
N GLY A 173 -6.00 -10.07 15.92
CA GLY A 173 -5.00 -11.09 15.64
C GLY A 173 -5.26 -12.33 16.47
#